data_AF-A0A645HMJ6-F1
#
_entry.id   AF-A0A645HMJ6-F1
#
_cell.length_a   1.000
_cell.length_b   1.000
_cell.length_c   1.000
_cell.angle_alpha   90.00
_cell.angle_beta   90.00
_cell.angle_gamma   90.00
#
_symmetry.space_group_name_H-M   'P 1'
#
loop_
_entity.id
_entity.type
_entity.pdbx_description
1 polymer ?
#
loop_
_entity_poly.entity_id
_entity_poly.type
_entity_poly.pdbx_seq_one_letter_code
_entity_poly.pdbx_strand_id
1 'polypeptide(L)'
;MPNESDFFPKKETSIFASAQETAFYNYEKTQNHIKALIAQNYQIGSKLPSIVQLSKELDLSPNTIRKAFNNLAKDGYLRFERGRYGGTFVMDIPETSSPAFKWLAVSPKYVQVYN
;
A
#
# COMPACT_ATOMS: atom_id res chain seq x y z
N MET A 1 41.16 8.94 -23.98
CA MET A 1 39.80 9.46 -24.17
C MET A 1 38.86 8.60 -23.34
N PRO A 2 37.94 9.18 -22.54
CA PRO A 2 36.99 8.36 -21.78
C PRO A 2 36.05 7.65 -22.76
N ASN A 3 35.78 6.38 -22.46
CA ASN A 3 35.05 5.43 -23.29
C ASN A 3 33.54 5.76 -23.28
N GLU A 4 32.89 5.82 -24.44
CA GLU A 4 31.46 6.19 -24.59
C GLU A 4 30.48 5.10 -24.09
N SER A 5 30.96 4.06 -23.42
CA SER A 5 30.14 2.91 -22.99
C SER A 5 29.49 3.05 -21.59
N ASP A 6 29.58 4.22 -20.94
CA ASP A 6 29.01 4.45 -19.61
C ASP A 6 27.66 5.19 -19.62
N PHE A 7 27.07 5.41 -20.79
CA PHE A 7 25.72 5.99 -20.86
C PHE A 7 24.66 4.92 -20.60
N PHE A 8 24.52 4.50 -19.34
CA PHE A 8 23.28 3.85 -18.91
C PHE A 8 22.16 4.89 -19.10
N PRO A 9 21.20 4.68 -20.01
CA PRO A 9 20.06 5.58 -20.08
C PRO A 9 19.34 5.46 -18.74
N LYS A 10 19.48 6.48 -17.89
CA LYS A 10 18.63 6.61 -16.72
C LYS A 10 17.19 6.48 -17.23
N LYS A 11 16.39 5.63 -16.60
CA LYS A 11 14.94 5.49 -16.85
C LYS A 11 14.14 6.79 -16.54
N GLU A 12 14.81 7.94 -16.52
CA GLU A 12 14.33 9.25 -16.10
C GLU A 12 14.12 10.18 -17.30
N THR A 13 13.96 9.67 -18.53
CA THR A 13 13.66 10.49 -19.71
C THR A 13 12.17 10.76 -19.93
N SER A 14 11.29 10.38 -19.01
CA SER A 14 9.88 10.77 -19.08
C SER A 14 9.46 11.56 -17.84
N ILE A 15 9.15 12.84 -18.03
CA ILE A 15 8.51 13.72 -17.03
C ILE A 15 7.11 13.19 -16.66
N PHE A 16 6.53 12.33 -17.49
CA PHE A 16 5.27 11.63 -17.25
C PHE A 16 5.56 10.15 -16.97
N ALA A 17 5.30 9.68 -15.75
CA ALA A 17 5.22 8.24 -15.50
C ALA A 17 4.18 7.64 -16.47
N SER A 18 4.42 6.42 -16.95
CA SER A 18 3.42 5.78 -17.83
C SER A 18 2.07 5.70 -17.10
N ALA A 19 0.96 5.71 -17.85
CA ALA A 19 -0.37 5.60 -17.25
C ALA A 19 -0.51 4.33 -16.39
N GLN A 20 0.18 3.25 -16.78
CA GLN A 20 0.23 1.98 -16.06
C GLN A 20 0.99 2.11 -14.73
N GLU A 21 2.17 2.74 -14.73
CA GLU A 21 2.93 3.00 -13.51
C GLU A 21 2.20 3.95 -12.56
N THR A 22 1.59 5.01 -13.09
CA THR A 22 0.79 5.97 -12.31
C THR A 22 -0.39 5.28 -11.65
N ALA A 23 -1.10 4.42 -12.39
CA ALA A 23 -2.23 3.65 -11.87
C ALA A 23 -1.77 2.64 -10.80
N PHE A 24 -0.65 1.96 -11.01
CA PHE A 24 -0.04 1.06 -10.04
C PHE A 24 0.31 1.80 -8.74
N TYR A 25 1.02 2.93 -8.85
CA TYR A 25 1.42 3.75 -7.71
C TYR A 25 0.23 4.27 -6.90
N ASN A 26 -0.80 4.79 -7.58
CA ASN A 26 -2.00 5.30 -6.91
C ASN A 26 -2.76 4.19 -6.17
N TYR A 27 -2.82 2.99 -6.76
CA TYR A 27 -3.44 1.82 -6.17
C TYR A 27 -2.67 1.33 -4.92
N GLU A 28 -1.36 1.16 -5.04
CA GLU A 28 -0.49 0.71 -3.94
C GLU A 28 -0.55 1.70 -2.78
N LYS A 29 -0.45 3.00 -3.07
CA LYS A 29 -0.59 4.07 -2.07
C LYS A 29 -1.92 4.00 -1.35
N THR A 30 -3.02 3.80 -2.07
CA THR A 30 -4.35 3.65 -1.47
C THR A 30 -4.44 2.44 -0.55
N GLN A 31 -3.95 1.27 -1.00
CA GLN A 31 -3.99 0.06 -0.20
C GLN A 31 -3.14 0.19 1.07
N ASN A 32 -1.94 0.77 0.96
CA ASN A 32 -1.06 1.01 2.09
C ASN A 32 -1.67 2.01 3.09
N HIS A 33 -2.36 3.03 2.59
CA HIS A 33 -3.09 3.96 3.45
C HIS A 33 -4.20 3.26 4.25
N ILE A 34 -4.99 2.39 3.60
CA ILE A 34 -6.04 1.60 4.29
C ILE A 34 -5.40 0.63 5.29
N LYS A 35 -4.26 -0.01 4.98
CA LYS A 35 -3.52 -0.86 5.92
C LYS A 35 -3.12 -0.07 7.18
N ALA A 36 -2.52 1.11 7.00
CA ALA A 36 -2.12 1.98 8.11
C ALA A 36 -3.33 2.42 8.95
N LEU A 37 -4.44 2.78 8.31
CA LEU A 37 -5.68 3.15 8.98
C LEU A 37 -6.23 2.00 9.84
N ILE A 38 -6.24 0.77 9.32
CA ILE A 38 -6.66 -0.42 10.06
C ILE A 38 -5.73 -0.64 11.26
N ALA A 39 -4.42 -0.62 11.04
CA ALA A 39 -3.43 -0.88 12.09
C ALA A 39 -3.43 0.16 13.22
N GLN A 40 -3.78 1.42 12.92
CA GLN A 40 -3.79 2.49 13.91
C GLN A 40 -5.10 2.58 14.70
N ASN A 41 -6.24 2.28 14.07
CA ASN A 41 -7.56 2.64 14.61
C ASN A 41 -8.46 1.45 14.94
N TYR A 42 -8.09 0.24 14.55
CA TYR A 42 -8.95 -0.93 14.67
C TYR A 42 -8.22 -2.10 15.34
N GLN A 43 -9.02 -2.95 15.99
CA GLN A 43 -8.57 -4.21 16.58
C GLN A 43 -9.15 -5.39 15.82
N ILE A 44 -8.56 -6.58 16.00
CA ILE A 44 -9.12 -7.83 15.46
C ILE A 44 -10.56 -8.00 15.96
N GLY A 45 -11.45 -8.40 15.04
CA GLY A 45 -12.90 -8.51 15.27
C GLY A 45 -13.67 -7.21 15.09
N SER A 46 -13.00 -6.07 14.92
CA SER A 46 -13.68 -4.78 14.71
C SER A 46 -14.40 -4.74 13.37
N LYS A 47 -15.59 -4.14 13.35
CA LYS A 47 -16.35 -3.87 12.12
C LYS A 47 -15.83 -2.59 11.47
N LEU A 48 -15.41 -2.68 10.21
CA LEU A 48 -15.03 -1.52 9.43
C LEU A 48 -16.26 -0.74 8.93
N PRO A 49 -16.10 0.57 8.64
CA PRO A 49 -17.08 1.34 7.91
C PRO A 49 -17.42 0.68 6.57
N SER A 50 -18.62 0.95 6.07
CA SER A 50 -18.99 0.50 4.72
C SER A 50 -18.10 1.14 3.66
N ILE A 51 -17.99 0.48 2.49
CA ILE A 51 -17.25 0.99 1.33
C ILE A 51 -17.66 2.43 0.98
N VAL A 52 -18.96 2.75 1.09
CA VAL A 52 -19.49 4.08 0.76
C VAL A 52 -19.10 5.12 1.82
N GLN A 53 -19.12 4.75 3.10
CA GLN A 53 -18.67 5.65 4.18
C GLN A 53 -17.18 5.93 4.06
N LEU A 54 -16.37 4.88 3.94
CA LEU A 54 -14.92 5.02 3.83
C LEU A 54 -14.50 5.77 2.55
N SER A 55 -15.24 5.58 1.45
CA SER A 55 -15.06 6.35 0.21
C SER A 55 -15.21 7.86 0.44
N LYS A 56 -16.20 8.28 1.24
CA LYS A 56 -16.39 9.69 1.59
C LYS A 56 -15.32 10.20 2.55
N GLU A 57 -14.94 9.40 3.55
CA GLU A 57 -13.93 9.77 4.54
C GLU A 57 -12.54 9.95 3.91
N LEU A 58 -12.20 9.13 2.92
CA LEU A 58 -10.89 9.13 2.27
C LEU A 58 -10.84 9.90 0.94
N ASP A 59 -11.97 10.45 0.48
CA ASP A 59 -12.13 11.07 -0.85
C ASP A 59 -11.64 10.18 -2.00
N LEU A 60 -12.04 8.90 -1.98
CA LEU A 60 -11.66 7.90 -2.96
C LEU A 60 -12.88 7.26 -3.60
N SER A 61 -12.75 6.80 -4.84
CA SER A 61 -13.87 6.12 -5.50
C SER A 61 -14.28 4.84 -4.74
N PRO A 62 -15.59 4.53 -4.63
CA PRO A 62 -16.06 3.29 -4.01
C PRO A 62 -15.44 2.03 -4.64
N ASN A 63 -15.13 2.07 -5.94
CA ASN A 63 -14.49 0.96 -6.64
C ASN A 63 -13.04 0.76 -6.19
N THR A 64 -12.31 1.85 -5.93
CA THR A 64 -10.94 1.79 -5.41
C THR A 64 -10.92 1.15 -4.03
N ILE A 65 -11.81 1.60 -3.14
CA ILE A 65 -11.96 1.03 -1.79
C ILE A 65 -12.36 -0.45 -1.86
N ARG A 66 -13.32 -0.80 -2.72
CA ARG A 66 -13.73 -2.20 -2.94
C ARG A 66 -12.58 -3.07 -3.40
N LYS A 67 -11.78 -2.59 -4.35
CA LYS A 67 -10.61 -3.32 -4.86
C LYS A 67 -9.59 -3.54 -3.74
N ALA A 68 -9.28 -2.52 -2.94
CA ALA A 68 -8.38 -2.65 -1.81
C ALA A 68 -8.92 -3.62 -0.74
N PHE A 69 -10.19 -3.52 -0.37
CA PHE A 69 -10.84 -4.42 0.59
C PHE A 69 -10.79 -5.88 0.13
N ASN A 70 -11.07 -6.13 -1.16
CA ASN A 70 -11.00 -7.48 -1.71
C ASN A 70 -9.58 -8.05 -1.64
N ASN A 71 -8.55 -7.23 -1.87
CA ASN A 71 -7.17 -7.69 -1.80
C ASN A 71 -6.71 -7.89 -0.35
N LEU A 72 -7.11 -7.02 0.58
CA LEU A 72 -6.87 -7.25 2.01
C LEU A 72 -7.58 -8.50 2.54
N ALA A 73 -8.78 -8.80 2.02
CA ALA A 73 -9.47 -10.05 2.36
C ALA A 73 -8.75 -11.28 1.80
N LYS A 74 -8.22 -11.21 0.57
CA LYS A 74 -7.38 -12.27 0.00
C LYS A 74 -6.09 -12.48 0.78
N ASP A 75 -5.48 -11.40 1.26
CA ASP A 75 -4.29 -11.43 2.10
C ASP A 75 -4.58 -11.91 3.54
N GLY A 76 -5.86 -12.14 3.90
CA GLY A 76 -6.28 -12.67 5.19
C GLY A 76 -6.56 -11.62 6.27
N TYR A 77 -6.42 -10.32 5.98
CA TYR A 77 -6.64 -9.26 6.96
C TYR A 77 -8.12 -8.94 7.20
N LEU A 78 -8.99 -9.21 6.22
CA LEU A 78 -10.42 -8.88 6.29
C LEU A 78 -11.32 -10.07 5.99
N ARG A 79 -12.51 -10.06 6.59
CA ARG A 79 -13.59 -11.00 6.26
C ARG A 79 -14.88 -10.27 5.98
N PHE A 80 -15.61 -10.74 4.98
CA PHE A 80 -16.95 -10.27 4.66
C PHE A 80 -18.00 -11.20 5.25
N GLU A 81 -18.98 -10.62 5.93
CA GLU A 81 -20.15 -11.31 6.47
C GLU A 81 -21.44 -10.79 5.84
N ARG A 82 -22.38 -11.69 5.60
CA ARG A 82 -23.69 -11.38 5.01
C ARG A 82 -24.78 -11.35 6.09
N GLY A 83 -25.92 -10.76 5.77
CA GLY A 83 -27.11 -10.73 6.64
C GLY A 83 -27.32 -9.38 7.34
N ARG A 84 -28.35 -9.30 8.19
CA ARG A 84 -28.81 -8.05 8.84
C ARG A 84 -27.70 -7.32 9.62
N TYR A 85 -26.78 -8.08 10.22
CA TYR A 85 -25.66 -7.56 11.01
C TYR A 85 -24.31 -7.71 10.29
N GLY A 86 -24.32 -8.20 9.05
CA GLY A 86 -23.12 -8.42 8.24
C GLY A 86 -22.36 -7.13 7.94
N GLY A 87 -21.16 -7.29 7.39
CA GLY A 87 -20.24 -6.20 7.06
C GLY A 87 -18.83 -6.71 6.84
N THR A 88 -17.86 -5.80 6.93
CA THR A 88 -16.44 -6.14 6.80
C THR A 88 -15.81 -6.11 8.19
N PHE A 89 -15.10 -7.17 8.55
CA PHE A 89 -14.48 -7.33 9.85
C PHE A 89 -12.97 -7.55 9.71
N VAL A 90 -12.22 -7.02 10.68
CA VAL A 90 -10.77 -7.20 10.76
C VAL A 90 -10.46 -8.60 11.30
N MET A 91 -9.71 -9.38 10.55
CA MET A 91 -9.24 -10.72 10.94
C MET A 91 -7.81 -10.70 11.48
N ASP A 92 -6.98 -9.81 10.95
CA ASP A 92 -5.59 -9.63 11.38
C ASP A 92 -5.13 -8.18 11.14
N ILE A 93 -4.08 -7.75 11.82
CA ILE A 93 -3.53 -6.39 11.73
C ILE A 93 -2.37 -6.37 10.72
N PRO A 94 -2.49 -5.64 9.60
CA PRO A 94 -1.43 -5.58 8.60
C PRO A 94 -0.19 -4.87 9.13
N GLU A 95 0.97 -5.47 8.91
CA GLU A 95 2.26 -4.84 9.20
C GLU A 95 2.45 -3.60 8.31
N THR A 96 2.68 -2.44 8.94
CA THR A 96 2.88 -1.16 8.24
C THR A 96 4.36 -0.78 8.11
N SER A 97 5.29 -1.73 8.29
CA SER A 97 6.71 -1.41 8.23
C SER A 97 7.07 -0.92 6.84
N SER A 98 7.33 0.38 6.72
CA SER A 98 7.93 0.96 5.53
C SER A 98 9.29 0.29 5.32
N PRO A 99 9.60 -0.28 4.14
CA PRO A 99 10.91 -0.88 3.85
C PRO A 99 12.00 0.20 3.69
N ALA A 100 11.94 1.30 4.44
CA ALA A 100 13.01 2.28 4.55
C ALA A 100 14.34 1.61 4.89
N PHE A 101 14.31 0.53 5.68
CA PHE A 101 15.50 -0.26 6.02
C PHE A 101 16.01 -1.15 4.89
N LYS A 102 15.20 -1.46 3.86
CA LYS A 102 15.66 -2.28 2.73
C LYS A 102 16.69 -1.52 1.89
N TRP A 103 16.54 -0.20 1.75
CA TRP A 103 17.54 0.66 1.11
C TRP A 103 18.82 0.78 1.92
N LEU A 104 18.72 0.84 3.25
CA LEU A 104 19.89 0.83 4.13
C LEU A 104 20.66 -0.49 4.04
N ALA A 105 19.94 -1.62 3.99
CA ALA A 105 20.53 -2.96 3.91
C ALA A 105 21.23 -3.28 2.56
N VAL A 106 20.80 -2.63 1.46
CA VAL A 106 21.36 -2.86 0.11
C VAL A 106 22.54 -1.94 -0.20
N SER A 107 22.88 -0.99 0.68
CA SER A 107 24.04 -0.11 0.51
C SER A 107 25.20 -0.51 1.45
N PRO A 108 26.28 -1.12 0.95
CA PRO A 108 27.44 -1.52 1.77
C PRO A 108 28.14 -0.35 2.48
N LYS A 109 27.90 0.90 2.03
CA LYS A 109 28.59 2.11 2.51
C LYS A 109 28.09 2.63 3.87
N TYR A 110 26.97 2.13 4.41
CA TYR A 110 26.37 2.67 5.65
C TYR A 110 26.30 1.68 6.82
N VAL A 111 26.81 0.45 6.66
CA VAL A 111 26.76 -0.61 7.69
C VAL A 111 27.73 -0.37 8.86
N GLN A 112 28.68 0.57 8.73
CA GLN A 112 29.80 0.70 9.68
C GLN A 112 29.61 1.68 10.86
N VAL A 113 28.42 2.24 11.10
CA VAL A 113 28.27 3.33 12.10
C VAL A 113 27.64 2.90 13.44
N TYR A 114 27.39 1.61 13.66
CA TYR A 114 26.92 1.14 14.97
C TYR A 114 27.65 -0.14 15.39
N ASN A 115 28.89 0.01 15.88
CA ASN A 115 29.55 -0.93 16.76
C ASN A 115 30.10 -0.17 17.96
#